data_AF-A0A7K2IQL1-F1
#
_entry.id   AF-A0A7K2IQL1-F1
#
_cell.length_a   1.000
_cell.length_b   1.000
_cell.length_c   1.000
_cell.angle_alpha   90.00
_cell.angle_beta   90.00
_cell.angle_gamma   90.00
#
_symmetry.space_group_name_H-M   'P 1'
#
loop_
_entity.id
_entity.type
_entity.pdbx_description
1 polymer ?
#
loop_
_entity_poly.entity_id
_entity_poly.type
_entity_poly.pdbx_seq_one_letter_code
_entity_poly.pdbx_strand_id
1 'polypeptide(L)'
;MSSWSIDPPQVSAILTETLGLIGEEGGTDGLVGDMDTIATTAETVSEMADSVPISIALSEFCGHYFEVMGEMAAKTLSGVEGAGDATTAYVNGNLEMAAEAQSNAGVVPPPDSPPPPPPNI
;
A
#
# COMPACT_ATOMS: atom_id res chain seq x y z
N MET A 1 -34.37 -6.01 3.93
CA MET A 1 -33.91 -4.72 3.37
C MET A 1 -32.44 -4.62 3.69
N SER A 2 -31.57 -4.44 2.70
CA SER A 2 -30.13 -4.22 2.95
C SER A 2 -29.98 -3.05 3.90
N SER A 3 -29.26 -3.24 5.00
CA SER A 3 -28.94 -2.19 5.98
C SER A 3 -27.99 -1.12 5.41
N TRP A 4 -27.54 -1.29 4.16
CA TRP A 4 -26.65 -0.37 3.49
C TRP A 4 -27.40 0.88 3.05
N SER A 5 -26.91 2.02 3.51
CA SER A 5 -27.31 3.36 3.09
C SER A 5 -26.05 4.12 2.72
N ILE A 6 -25.49 3.80 1.56
CA ILE A 6 -24.26 4.42 1.05
C ILE A 6 -24.59 5.47 -0.02
N ASP A 7 -23.80 6.53 -0.07
CA ASP A 7 -23.79 7.56 -1.11
C ASP A 7 -22.65 7.23 -2.10
N PRO A 8 -22.93 6.61 -3.27
CA PRO A 8 -21.87 6.15 -4.17
C PRO A 8 -20.94 7.28 -4.68
N PRO A 9 -21.46 8.47 -5.06
CA PRO A 9 -20.60 9.63 -5.32
C PRO A 9 -19.64 9.97 -4.18
N GLN A 10 -20.12 9.99 -2.93
CA GLN A 10 -19.26 10.30 -1.78
C GLN A 10 -18.22 9.21 -1.54
N VAL A 11 -18.57 7.94 -1.73
CA VAL A 11 -17.60 6.83 -1.63
C VAL A 11 -16.49 7.01 -2.67
N SER A 12 -16.85 7.27 -3.94
CA SER A 12 -15.88 7.50 -5.00
C SER A 12 -14.90 8.66 -4.70
N ALA A 13 -15.42 9.75 -4.11
CA ALA A 13 -14.59 10.86 -3.67
C ALA A 13 -13.56 10.45 -2.60
N ILE A 14 -14.00 9.71 -1.57
CA ILE A 14 -13.12 9.22 -0.50
C ILE A 14 -12.08 8.24 -1.03
N LEU A 15 -12.46 7.33 -1.94
CA LEU A 15 -11.52 6.39 -2.55
C LEU A 15 -10.46 7.10 -3.38
N THR A 16 -10.85 8.13 -4.13
CA THR A 16 -9.92 8.97 -4.91
C THR A 16 -8.96 9.73 -3.99
N GLU A 17 -9.47 10.33 -2.91
CA GLU A 17 -8.65 11.03 -1.91
C GLU A 17 -7.66 10.07 -1.24
N THR A 18 -8.11 8.87 -0.89
CA THR A 18 -7.27 7.83 -0.26
C THR A 18 -6.15 7.38 -1.20
N LEU A 19 -6.43 7.17 -2.49
CA LEU A 19 -5.40 6.88 -3.50
C LEU A 19 -4.41 8.03 -3.64
N GLY A 20 -4.87 9.27 -3.56
CA GLY A 20 -4.00 10.46 -3.56
C GLY A 20 -2.98 10.48 -2.40
N LEU A 21 -3.29 9.85 -1.25
CA LEU A 21 -2.35 9.74 -0.13
C LEU A 21 -1.22 8.72 -0.38
N ILE A 22 -1.44 7.72 -1.22
CA ILE A 22 -0.36 6.81 -1.66
C ILE A 22 0.60 7.56 -2.57
N GLY A 23 0.08 8.46 -3.41
CA GLY A 23 0.84 9.16 -4.44
C GLY A 23 0.87 8.37 -5.75
N GLU A 24 1.41 9.02 -6.78
CA GLU A 24 1.57 8.44 -8.12
C GLU A 24 3.00 7.94 -8.32
N GLU A 25 3.19 6.89 -9.11
CA GLU A 25 4.52 6.39 -9.46
C GLU A 25 5.31 7.48 -10.23
N GLY A 26 6.45 7.90 -9.68
CA GLY A 26 7.26 9.00 -10.21
C GLY A 26 6.79 10.41 -9.78
N GLY A 27 5.78 10.50 -8.91
CA GLY A 27 5.39 11.73 -8.22
C GLY A 27 6.27 12.02 -7.00
N THR A 28 6.25 13.27 -6.53
CA THR A 28 7.01 13.71 -5.33
C THR A 28 6.18 13.76 -4.06
N ASP A 29 4.89 13.45 -4.15
CA ASP A 29 3.92 13.60 -3.06
C ASP A 29 3.39 12.22 -2.62
N GLY A 30 2.74 12.20 -1.46
CA GLY A 30 2.18 10.96 -0.89
C GLY A 30 3.25 10.01 -0.37
N LEU A 31 2.82 8.80 0.01
CA LEU A 31 3.70 7.78 0.57
C LEU A 31 4.88 7.43 -0.34
N VAL A 32 4.68 7.35 -1.66
CA VAL A 32 5.76 7.06 -2.62
C VAL A 32 6.83 8.16 -2.61
N GLY A 33 6.42 9.44 -2.63
CA GLY A 33 7.36 10.56 -2.56
C GLY A 33 8.11 10.63 -1.23
N ASP A 34 7.44 10.29 -0.12
CA ASP A 34 8.07 10.20 1.20
C ASP A 34 9.12 9.08 1.26
N MET A 35 8.86 7.92 0.62
CA MET A 35 9.82 6.82 0.51
C MET A 35 11.09 7.24 -0.24
N ASP A 36 10.95 7.93 -1.37
CA ASP A 36 12.08 8.47 -2.15
C ASP A 36 12.88 9.51 -1.36
N THR A 37 12.18 10.36 -0.60
CA THR A 37 12.80 11.36 0.28
C THR A 37 13.61 10.69 1.38
N ILE A 38 13.07 9.64 2.01
CA ILE A 38 13.78 8.85 3.03
C ILE A 38 15.03 8.20 2.42
N ALA A 39 14.92 7.56 1.26
CA ALA A 39 16.04 6.90 0.58
C ALA A 39 17.18 7.90 0.33
N THR A 40 16.85 9.02 -0.32
CA THR A 40 17.82 10.07 -0.67
C THR A 40 18.45 10.68 0.58
N THR A 41 17.67 10.91 1.62
CA THR A 41 18.16 11.48 2.88
C THR A 41 19.10 10.50 3.58
N ALA A 42 18.74 9.22 3.64
CA ALA A 42 19.57 8.19 4.27
C ALA A 42 20.91 8.03 3.54
N GLU A 43 20.91 8.04 2.20
CA GLU A 43 22.12 8.02 1.38
C GLU A 43 23.00 9.24 1.68
N THR A 44 22.42 10.45 1.65
CA THR A 44 23.14 11.70 1.93
C THR A 44 23.74 11.70 3.34
N VAL A 45 22.99 11.26 4.36
CA VAL A 45 23.50 11.18 5.74
C VAL A 45 24.59 10.13 5.87
N SER A 46 24.46 8.98 5.20
CA SER A 46 25.49 7.94 5.18
C SER A 46 26.81 8.46 4.61
N GLU A 47 26.76 9.19 3.49
CA GLU A 47 27.93 9.80 2.87
C GLU A 47 28.57 10.87 3.76
N MET A 48 27.77 11.74 4.37
CA MET A 48 28.27 12.81 5.26
C MET A 48 28.85 12.28 6.57
N ALA A 49 28.30 11.18 7.10
CA ALA A 49 28.73 10.60 8.35
C ALA A 49 30.08 9.87 8.22
N ASP A 50 30.43 9.40 7.02
CA ASP A 50 31.66 8.65 6.72
C ASP A 50 31.98 7.57 7.77
N SER A 51 30.95 6.81 8.16
CA SER A 51 30.98 5.92 9.31
C SER A 51 30.25 4.64 8.99
N VAL A 52 31.01 3.55 8.81
CA VAL A 52 30.48 2.22 8.48
C VAL A 52 29.34 1.78 9.42
N PRO A 53 29.42 1.93 10.76
CA PRO A 53 28.31 1.57 11.63
C PRO A 53 27.03 2.39 11.38
N ILE A 54 27.16 3.67 11.02
CA ILE A 54 26.02 4.53 10.73
C ILE A 54 25.38 4.10 9.40
N SER A 55 26.19 3.82 8.38
CA SER A 55 25.70 3.33 7.07
C SER A 55 24.94 2.01 7.19
N ILE A 56 25.42 1.07 8.03
CA ILE A 56 24.72 -0.18 8.31
C ILE A 56 23.38 0.09 9.00
N ALA A 57 23.36 0.90 10.05
CA ALA A 57 22.14 1.22 10.78
C ALA A 57 21.08 1.91 9.89
N LEU A 58 21.51 2.81 9.01
CA LEU A 58 20.63 3.46 8.04
C LEU A 58 20.08 2.47 7.01
N SER A 59 20.91 1.53 6.53
CA SER A 59 20.46 0.49 5.60
C SER A 59 19.42 -0.44 6.24
N GLU A 60 19.63 -0.85 7.51
CA GLU A 60 18.67 -1.66 8.26
C GLU A 60 17.36 -0.90 8.51
N PHE A 61 17.45 0.38 8.88
CA PHE A 61 16.30 1.26 9.04
C PHE A 61 15.49 1.37 7.75
N CYS A 62 16.14 1.70 6.63
CA CYS A 62 15.48 1.80 5.33
C CYS A 62 14.87 0.47 4.90
N GLY A 63 15.60 -0.64 5.05
CA GLY A 63 15.09 -1.97 4.71
C GLY A 63 13.80 -2.32 5.45
N HIS A 64 13.78 -2.13 6.78
CA HIS A 64 12.59 -2.41 7.59
C HIS A 64 11.42 -1.49 7.23
N TYR A 65 11.64 -0.19 7.15
CA TYR A 65 10.55 0.75 6.94
C TYR A 65 10.01 0.74 5.50
N PHE A 66 10.84 0.44 4.49
CA PHE A 66 10.33 0.24 3.13
C PHE A 66 9.45 -1.00 3.00
N GLU A 67 9.76 -2.08 3.72
CA GLU A 67 8.85 -3.24 3.82
C GLU A 67 7.51 -2.85 4.44
N VAL A 68 7.53 -2.18 5.60
CA VAL A 68 6.32 -1.72 6.30
C VAL A 68 5.49 -0.76 5.43
N MET A 69 6.13 0.21 4.77
CA MET A 69 5.44 1.15 3.88
C MET A 69 4.87 0.45 2.65
N GLY A 70 5.57 -0.55 2.10
CA GLY A 70 5.06 -1.39 1.02
C GLY A 70 3.80 -2.17 1.44
N GLU A 71 3.78 -2.75 2.64
CA GLU A 71 2.60 -3.41 3.19
C GLU A 71 1.44 -2.44 3.42
N MET A 72 1.72 -1.22 3.90
CA MET A 72 0.72 -0.16 4.06
C MET A 72 0.09 0.23 2.71
N ALA A 73 0.91 0.40 1.67
CA ALA A 73 0.43 0.69 0.32
C ALA A 73 -0.44 -0.46 -0.21
N ALA A 74 0.03 -1.70 -0.12
CA ALA A 74 -0.71 -2.89 -0.57
C ALA A 74 -2.06 -3.03 0.14
N LYS A 75 -2.09 -2.82 1.46
CA LYS A 75 -3.32 -2.89 2.25
C LYS A 75 -4.29 -1.76 1.92
N THR A 76 -3.77 -0.58 1.64
CA THR A 76 -4.59 0.57 1.22
C THR A 76 -5.21 0.31 -0.15
N LEU A 77 -4.43 -0.17 -1.12
CA LEU A 77 -4.93 -0.54 -2.45
C LEU A 77 -6.02 -1.62 -2.38
N SER A 78 -5.77 -2.70 -1.63
CA SER A 78 -6.76 -3.76 -1.40
C SER A 78 -8.04 -3.23 -0.73
N GLY A 79 -7.92 -2.31 0.22
CA GLY A 79 -9.06 -1.65 0.85
C GLY A 79 -9.87 -0.81 -0.13
N VAL A 80 -9.18 -0.02 -0.98
CA VAL A 80 -9.80 0.83 -1.99
C VAL A 80 -10.53 0.01 -3.05
N GLU A 81 -9.87 -1.02 -3.59
CA GLU A 81 -10.47 -1.93 -4.58
C GLU A 81 -11.72 -2.62 -4.01
N GLY A 82 -11.60 -3.24 -2.84
CA GLY A 82 -12.74 -3.94 -2.21
C GLY A 82 -13.92 -3.02 -1.90
N ALA A 83 -13.66 -1.78 -1.47
CA ALA A 83 -14.70 -0.79 -1.24
C ALA A 83 -15.35 -0.29 -2.56
N GLY A 84 -14.56 -0.13 -3.62
CA GLY A 84 -15.04 0.22 -4.95
C GLY A 84 -15.93 -0.88 -5.55
N ASP A 85 -15.49 -2.13 -5.46
CA ASP A 85 -16.23 -3.31 -5.91
C ASP A 85 -17.52 -3.50 -5.12
N ALA A 86 -17.47 -3.35 -3.79
CA ALA A 86 -18.64 -3.39 -2.93
C ALA A 86 -19.68 -2.34 -3.32
N THR A 87 -19.23 -1.11 -3.59
CA THR A 87 -20.10 -0.01 -4.01
C THR A 87 -20.71 -0.28 -5.39
N THR A 88 -19.92 -0.78 -6.32
CA THR A 88 -20.37 -1.15 -7.67
C THR A 88 -21.43 -2.26 -7.61
N ALA A 89 -21.18 -3.32 -6.84
CA ALA A 89 -22.13 -4.41 -6.64
C ALA A 89 -23.43 -3.93 -5.97
N TYR A 90 -23.34 -3.05 -4.98
CA TYR A 90 -24.51 -2.44 -4.32
C TYR A 90 -25.36 -1.63 -5.31
N VAL A 91 -24.75 -0.78 -6.12
CA VAL A 91 -25.45 0.03 -7.14
C VAL A 91 -26.14 -0.86 -8.19
N ASN A 92 -25.53 -2.00 -8.52
CA ASN A 92 -26.10 -3.00 -9.42
C ASN A 92 -27.17 -3.90 -8.77
N GLY A 93 -27.46 -3.74 -7.47
CA GLY A 93 -28.44 -4.54 -6.73
C GLY A 93 -27.95 -5.93 -6.28
N ASN A 94 -26.67 -6.24 -6.47
CA ASN A 94 -26.06 -7.51 -6.09
C ASN A 94 -25.51 -7.46 -4.66
N LEU A 95 -26.40 -7.53 -3.67
CA LEU A 95 -26.05 -7.39 -2.26
C LEU A 95 -25.09 -8.47 -1.73
N GLU A 96 -25.15 -9.68 -2.28
CA GLU A 96 -24.24 -10.78 -1.91
C GLU A 96 -22.80 -10.49 -2.36
N MET A 97 -22.62 -10.11 -3.62
CA MET A 97 -21.31 -9.69 -4.14
C MET A 97 -20.79 -8.45 -3.42
N ALA A 98 -21.68 -7.54 -3.03
CA ALA A 98 -21.29 -6.36 -2.28
C ALA A 98 -20.73 -6.73 -0.91
N ALA A 99 -21.41 -7.61 -0.16
CA ALA A 99 -20.95 -8.10 1.12
C ALA A 99 -19.65 -8.91 1.02
N GLU A 100 -19.49 -9.71 -0.04
CA GLU A 100 -18.26 -10.45 -0.32
C GLU A 100 -17.08 -9.51 -0.57
N ALA A 101 -17.22 -8.55 -1.49
CA ALA A 101 -16.20 -7.54 -1.78
C ALA A 101 -15.82 -6.73 -0.52
N GLN A 102 -16.80 -6.34 0.29
CA GLN A 102 -16.55 -5.67 1.56
C GLN A 102 -15.74 -6.56 2.51
N SER A 103 -16.05 -7.86 2.60
CA SER A 103 -15.36 -8.79 3.49
C SER A 103 -13.90 -9.07 3.08
N ASN A 104 -13.61 -8.93 1.79
CA ASN A 104 -12.28 -9.12 1.22
C ASN A 104 -11.43 -7.83 1.19
N ALA A 105 -12.04 -6.66 1.46
CA ALA A 105 -11.33 -5.39 1.46
C ALA A 105 -10.22 -5.36 2.52
N GLY A 106 -8.99 -5.03 2.09
CA GLY A 106 -7.81 -4.98 2.96
C GLY A 106 -7.15 -6.35 3.22
N VAL A 107 -7.62 -7.41 2.56
CA VAL A 107 -6.91 -8.70 2.51
C VAL A 107 -5.82 -8.61 1.46
N VAL A 108 -4.56 -8.65 1.91
CA VAL A 108 -3.37 -8.69 1.04
C VAL A 108 -2.85 -10.13 1.03
N PRO A 109 -2.73 -10.78 -0.14
CA PRO A 109 -2.09 -12.09 -0.24
C PRO A 109 -0.65 -12.01 0.27
N PRO A 110 -0.14 -13.04 0.98
CA PRO A 110 1.27 -13.06 1.35
C PRO A 110 2.12 -13.00 0.07
N PRO A 111 3.30 -12.36 0.11
CA PRO A 111 4.22 -12.35 -1.02
C PRO A 111 4.58 -13.80 -1.40
N ASP A 112 4.64 -14.08 -2.71
CA ASP A 112 5.09 -15.37 -3.21
C ASP A 112 6.47 -15.69 -2.63
N SER A 113 6.60 -16.85 -1.97
CA SER A 113 7.88 -17.29 -1.42
C SER A 113 8.93 -17.36 -2.53
N PRO A 114 10.17 -16.85 -2.33
CA PRO A 114 11.20 -16.89 -3.34
C PRO A 114 11.48 -18.34 -3.77
N PRO A 115 11.80 -18.59 -5.05
CA PRO A 115 12.09 -19.92 -5.55
C PRO A 115 13.22 -20.55 -4.71
N PRO A 116 13.15 -21.87 -4.44
CA PRO A 116 14.15 -22.54 -3.63
C PRO A 116 15.55 -22.32 -4.22
N PRO A 117 16.59 -22.15 -3.38
CA PRO A 117 17.94 -21.93 -3.86
C PRO A 117 18.35 -23.06 -4.82
N PRO A 118 19.13 -22.77 -5.88
CA PRO A 118 19.58 -23.79 -6.81
C PRO A 118 20.32 -24.91 -6.04
N PRO A 119 20.13 -26.18 -6.41
CA PRO A 119 20.81 -27.29 -5.75
C PRO A 119 22.33 -27.06 -5.81
N ASN A 120 23.00 -27.11 -4.67
CA ASN A 120 24.46 -27.06 -4.59
C ASN A 120 25.04 -28.15 -5.50
N ILE A 121 25.74 -27.73 -6.55
CA ILE A 121 26.51 -28.60 -7.46
C ILE A 121 27.93 -28.73 -6.93
#